data_AF-A0A3G8X2Q5-F1
#
_entry.id   AF-A0A3G8X2Q5-F1
#
_cell.length_a   1.000
_cell.length_b   1.000
_cell.length_c   1.000
_cell.angle_alpha   90.00
_cell.angle_beta   90.00
_cell.angle_gamma   90.00
#
_symmetry.space_group_name_H-M   'P 1'
#
loop_
_entity.id
_entity.type
_entity.pdbx_description
1 polymer ?
#
loop_
_entity_poly.entity_id
_entity_poly.type
_entity_poly.pdbx_seq_one_letter_code
_entity_poly.pdbx_strand_id
1 'polypeptide(L)'
;MNRQITIDDLTYNTFFWCSYISWFRGCDDINEINIDEALEVIEIDREKVLEWEKQFFPQNENEEFIRFIGGKLNENVTFSIEFEDREIVFFLNDIYIGNLGGHFEAWFLTWNELLAFQKFDYIFLLLLPMTAIEKHQTDEAKQIIQKHLKTIPKFENHIEYITQCILNGLTIEEPFFVQNEIGIVNNQNHSVRNTEKYPRYKEDVIELNKILQKITEEK
;
A
#
# COMPACT_ATOMS: atom_id res chain seq x y z
N MET A 1 -20.71 2.63 15.50
CA MET A 1 -19.27 2.97 15.42
C MET A 1 -19.05 3.72 14.11
N ASN A 2 -18.30 4.82 14.09
CA ASN A 2 -18.01 5.52 12.83
C ASN A 2 -17.18 4.57 11.94
N ARG A 3 -17.61 4.38 10.69
CA ARG A 3 -16.92 3.52 9.72
C ARG A 3 -15.80 4.28 9.00
N GLN A 4 -15.90 5.61 8.92
CA GLN A 4 -14.89 6.44 8.29
C GLN A 4 -13.70 6.63 9.23
N ILE A 5 -12.52 6.30 8.74
CA ILE A 5 -11.23 6.55 9.37
C ILE A 5 -10.78 7.95 8.95
N THR A 6 -10.29 8.71 9.91
CA THR A 6 -9.74 10.05 9.72
C THR A 6 -8.22 10.02 9.85
N ILE A 7 -7.55 11.08 9.40
CA ILE A 7 -6.09 11.21 9.56
C ILE A 7 -5.70 11.20 11.05
N ASP A 8 -6.53 11.78 11.92
CA ASP A 8 -6.29 11.80 13.36
C ASP A 8 -6.29 10.37 13.95
N ASP A 9 -7.10 9.46 13.41
CA ASP A 9 -7.12 8.05 13.84
C ASP A 9 -5.81 7.31 13.50
N LEU A 10 -5.07 7.78 12.50
CA LEU A 10 -3.80 7.19 12.04
C LEU A 10 -2.58 7.83 12.70
N THR A 11 -2.70 9.10 13.09
CA THR A 11 -1.59 9.91 13.59
C THR A 11 -1.08 9.31 14.90
N TYR A 12 0.20 8.94 14.93
CA TYR A 12 0.86 8.29 16.08
C TYR A 12 0.21 6.98 16.56
N ASN A 13 -0.64 6.35 15.74
CA ASN A 13 -1.31 5.11 16.10
C ASN A 13 -0.43 3.90 15.75
N THR A 14 0.48 3.55 16.65
CA THR A 14 1.39 2.40 16.48
C THR A 14 0.67 1.09 16.23
N PHE A 15 -0.51 0.87 16.85
CA PHE A 15 -1.28 -0.36 16.64
C PHE A 15 -1.80 -0.46 15.22
N PHE A 16 -2.40 0.62 14.70
CA PHE A 16 -2.82 0.69 13.30
C PHE A 16 -1.65 0.39 12.36
N TRP A 17 -0.53 1.10 12.52
CA TRP A 17 0.58 0.95 11.58
C TRP A 17 1.24 -0.43 11.66
N CYS A 18 1.38 -1.00 12.86
CA CYS A 18 1.88 -2.36 13.01
C CYS A 18 0.94 -3.36 12.32
N SER A 19 -0.35 -3.30 12.63
CA SER A 19 -1.36 -4.18 12.03
C SER A 19 -1.61 -3.91 10.55
N TYR A 20 -1.25 -2.74 10.01
CA TYR A 20 -1.40 -2.44 8.58
C TYR A 20 -0.19 -2.90 7.78
N ILE A 21 1.02 -2.63 8.27
CA ILE A 21 2.27 -3.04 7.61
C ILE A 21 2.41 -4.56 7.59
N SER A 22 1.84 -5.28 8.57
CA SER A 22 1.81 -6.75 8.57
C SER A 22 1.05 -7.35 7.37
N TRP A 23 0.19 -6.59 6.69
CA TRP A 23 -0.48 -7.02 5.46
C TRP A 23 0.38 -6.87 4.20
N PHE A 24 1.52 -6.19 4.30
CA PHE A 24 2.36 -5.95 3.13
C PHE A 24 2.97 -7.28 2.67
N ARG A 25 3.31 -7.37 1.39
CA ARG A 25 4.04 -8.52 0.84
C ARG A 25 5.55 -8.45 1.12
N GLY A 26 5.96 -7.67 2.13
CA GLY A 26 7.34 -7.56 2.56
C GLY A 26 7.82 -8.85 3.23
N CYS A 27 9.13 -9.05 3.23
CA CYS A 27 9.77 -10.21 3.85
C CYS A 27 11.22 -9.93 4.20
N ASP A 28 11.72 -10.65 5.18
CA ASP A 28 13.15 -10.86 5.40
C ASP A 28 13.58 -12.05 4.53
N ASP A 29 14.26 -11.77 3.44
CA ASP A 29 14.72 -12.77 2.47
C ASP A 29 15.90 -13.62 3.00
N ILE A 30 16.61 -13.14 4.03
CA ILE A 30 17.73 -13.86 4.64
C ILE A 30 17.22 -14.91 5.63
N ASN A 31 16.24 -14.54 6.45
CA ASN A 31 15.67 -15.42 7.46
C ASN A 31 14.41 -16.17 6.98
N GLU A 32 13.96 -15.89 5.75
CA GLU A 32 12.78 -16.49 5.11
C GLU A 32 11.48 -16.29 5.90
N ILE A 33 11.32 -15.11 6.53
CA ILE A 33 10.12 -14.75 7.30
C ILE A 33 9.34 -13.62 6.63
N ASN A 34 8.02 -13.66 6.78
CA ASN A 34 7.13 -12.62 6.27
C ASN A 34 7.20 -11.36 7.16
N ILE A 35 6.72 -10.23 6.64
CA ILE A 35 6.80 -8.95 7.37
C ILE A 35 6.01 -8.93 8.69
N ASP A 36 4.93 -9.70 8.81
CA ASP A 36 4.18 -9.83 10.05
C ASP A 36 5.03 -10.42 11.18
N GLU A 37 5.84 -11.43 10.88
CA GLU A 37 6.84 -11.98 11.81
C GLU A 37 8.02 -11.01 12.00
N ALA A 38 8.50 -10.36 10.93
CA ALA A 38 9.60 -9.42 11.03
C ALA A 38 9.28 -8.21 11.93
N LEU A 39 8.01 -7.79 12.01
CA LEU A 39 7.56 -6.69 12.87
C LEU A 39 7.61 -7.03 14.37
N GLU A 40 7.77 -8.31 14.76
CA GLU A 40 7.89 -8.70 16.17
C GLU A 40 9.09 -8.03 16.87
N VAL A 41 10.11 -7.62 16.12
CA VAL A 41 11.27 -6.86 16.66
C VAL A 41 10.90 -5.52 17.28
N ILE A 42 9.71 -4.97 16.99
CA ILE A 42 9.21 -3.71 17.56
C ILE A 42 8.74 -3.92 19.01
N GLU A 43 8.57 -5.18 19.45
CA GLU A 43 8.21 -5.56 20.82
C GLU A 43 6.89 -4.90 21.29
N ILE A 44 5.90 -4.84 20.40
CA ILE A 44 4.54 -4.41 20.74
C ILE A 44 3.83 -5.58 21.42
N ASP A 45 3.13 -5.28 22.51
CA ASP A 45 2.30 -6.24 23.25
C ASP A 45 1.24 -6.87 22.33
N ARG A 46 1.46 -8.15 21.99
CA ARG A 46 0.62 -8.89 21.04
C ARG A 46 -0.82 -9.03 21.50
N GLU A 47 -1.08 -9.13 22.79
CA GLU A 47 -2.45 -9.21 23.31
C GLU A 47 -3.21 -7.91 23.04
N LYS A 48 -2.52 -6.76 23.18
CA LYS A 48 -3.09 -5.44 22.88
C LYS A 48 -3.29 -5.21 21.38
N VAL A 49 -2.37 -5.69 20.54
CA VAL A 49 -2.56 -5.67 19.08
C VAL A 49 -3.81 -6.46 18.70
N LEU A 50 -3.96 -7.68 19.20
CA LEU A 50 -5.13 -8.52 18.92
C LEU A 50 -6.43 -7.92 19.46
N GLU A 51 -6.41 -7.28 20.62
CA GLU A 51 -7.57 -6.57 21.16
C GLU A 51 -7.96 -5.38 20.25
N TRP A 52 -6.96 -4.61 19.80
CA TRP A 52 -7.17 -3.51 18.87
C TRP A 52 -7.72 -4.00 17.52
N GLU A 53 -7.16 -5.07 16.96
CA GLU A 53 -7.59 -5.66 15.68
C GLU A 53 -9.05 -6.12 15.74
N LYS A 54 -9.47 -6.78 16.83
CA LYS A 54 -10.87 -7.19 17.02
C LYS A 54 -11.85 -6.01 17.03
N GLN A 55 -11.41 -4.84 17.49
CA GLN A 55 -12.21 -3.62 17.48
C GLN A 55 -12.18 -2.91 16.12
N PHE A 56 -11.07 -3.02 15.40
CA PHE A 56 -10.90 -2.40 14.09
C PHE A 56 -11.60 -3.21 12.99
N PHE A 57 -11.42 -4.54 13.00
CA PHE A 57 -11.99 -5.55 12.10
C PHE A 57 -13.02 -6.43 12.82
N PRO A 58 -14.20 -5.90 13.19
CA PRO A 58 -15.19 -6.69 13.91
C PRO A 58 -15.76 -7.78 13.00
N GLN A 59 -15.60 -9.04 13.42
CA GLN A 59 -16.23 -10.19 12.79
C GLN A 59 -17.71 -10.25 13.18
N ASN A 60 -18.57 -9.65 12.37
CA ASN A 60 -20.02 -9.74 12.54
C ASN A 60 -20.59 -10.75 11.53
N GLU A 61 -21.14 -11.86 12.00
CA GLU A 61 -21.70 -12.93 11.16
C GLU A 61 -22.88 -12.47 10.26
N ASN A 62 -23.46 -11.29 10.52
CA ASN A 62 -24.69 -10.83 9.88
C ASN A 62 -24.58 -9.52 9.07
N GLU A 63 -23.45 -8.81 9.13
CA GLU A 63 -23.23 -7.58 8.35
C GLU A 63 -21.74 -7.43 8.00
N GLU A 64 -21.45 -7.21 6.72
CA GLU A 64 -20.14 -6.74 6.26
C GLU A 64 -19.84 -5.39 6.94
N PHE A 65 -18.91 -5.40 7.90
CA PHE A 65 -18.45 -4.20 8.57
C PHE A 65 -17.16 -3.71 7.91
N ILE A 66 -17.32 -2.76 7.00
CA ILE A 66 -16.22 -2.15 6.27
C ILE A 66 -15.89 -0.81 6.94
N ARG A 67 -14.64 -0.64 7.37
CA ARG A 67 -14.08 0.70 7.66
C ARG A 67 -13.43 1.24 6.41
N PHE A 68 -13.42 2.55 6.22
CA PHE A 68 -12.80 3.12 5.03
C PHE A 68 -12.11 4.46 5.32
N ILE A 69 -11.04 4.74 4.59
CA ILE A 69 -10.46 6.08 4.47
C ILE A 69 -10.50 6.49 3.01
N GLY A 70 -10.90 7.73 2.74
CA GLY A 70 -10.91 8.25 1.39
C GLY A 70 -10.86 9.77 1.36
N GLY A 71 -10.49 10.31 0.21
CA GLY A 71 -10.31 11.74 0.04
C GLY A 71 -9.80 12.11 -1.35
N LYS A 72 -9.40 13.37 -1.50
CA LYS A 72 -8.83 13.91 -2.73
C LYS A 72 -7.31 13.96 -2.63
N LEU A 73 -6.61 13.39 -3.60
CA LEU A 73 -5.18 13.57 -3.80
C LEU A 73 -4.88 14.85 -4.60
N ASN A 74 -5.80 15.26 -5.47
CA ASN A 74 -5.81 16.57 -6.13
C ASN A 74 -7.22 16.85 -6.70
N GLU A 75 -7.35 17.81 -7.61
CA GLU A 75 -8.64 18.13 -8.25
C GLU A 75 -9.19 17.00 -9.12
N ASN A 76 -8.31 16.17 -9.68
CA ASN A 76 -8.62 15.13 -10.64
C ASN A 76 -8.61 13.72 -10.04
N VAL A 77 -8.03 13.54 -8.85
CA VAL A 77 -7.80 12.22 -8.24
C VAL A 77 -8.37 12.11 -6.84
N THR A 78 -9.20 11.10 -6.65
CA THR A 78 -9.67 10.60 -5.35
C THR A 78 -9.02 9.26 -5.05
N PHE A 79 -8.95 8.94 -3.75
CA PHE A 79 -8.58 7.61 -3.29
C PHE A 79 -9.63 7.13 -2.29
N SER A 80 -9.82 5.81 -2.24
CA SER A 80 -10.54 5.11 -1.18
C SER A 80 -9.79 3.85 -0.83
N ILE A 81 -9.72 3.53 0.46
CA ILE A 81 -9.16 2.29 0.98
C ILE A 81 -10.19 1.72 1.94
N GLU A 82 -10.59 0.49 1.68
CA GLU A 82 -11.60 -0.23 2.44
C GLU A 82 -10.90 -1.33 3.25
N PHE A 83 -11.20 -1.40 4.54
CA PHE A 83 -10.59 -2.30 5.50
C PHE A 83 -11.66 -3.29 5.98
N GLU A 84 -11.48 -4.54 5.57
CA GLU A 84 -12.31 -5.67 5.96
C GLU A 84 -11.48 -6.68 6.76
N ASP A 85 -12.13 -7.64 7.41
CA ASP A 85 -11.47 -8.62 8.28
C ASP A 85 -10.56 -9.60 7.52
N ARG A 86 -10.72 -9.70 6.20
CA ARG A 86 -10.01 -10.64 5.32
C ARG A 86 -9.25 -9.97 4.18
N GLU A 87 -9.55 -8.71 3.89
CA GLU A 87 -8.92 -7.97 2.82
C GLU A 87 -8.90 -6.46 3.05
N ILE A 88 -7.91 -5.80 2.47
CA ILE A 88 -7.84 -4.34 2.36
C ILE A 88 -7.84 -4.01 0.89
N VAL A 89 -8.83 -3.24 0.44
CA VAL A 89 -9.08 -2.97 -0.99
C VAL A 89 -8.77 -1.53 -1.32
N PHE A 90 -8.11 -1.29 -2.45
CA PHE A 90 -7.61 0.02 -2.85
C PHE A 90 -8.26 0.51 -4.13
N PHE A 91 -8.68 1.76 -4.12
CA PHE A 91 -9.30 2.43 -5.26
C PHE A 91 -8.68 3.79 -5.53
N LEU A 92 -8.57 4.13 -6.82
CA LEU A 92 -8.35 5.49 -7.30
C LEU A 92 -9.49 5.87 -8.23
N ASN A 93 -10.14 7.01 -8.01
CA ASN A 93 -11.30 7.43 -8.80
C ASN A 93 -12.39 6.35 -8.94
N ASP A 94 -12.66 5.64 -7.84
CA ASP A 94 -13.60 4.51 -7.78
C ASP A 94 -13.21 3.31 -8.67
N ILE A 95 -12.00 3.31 -9.24
CA ILE A 95 -11.42 2.21 -10.01
C ILE A 95 -10.51 1.40 -9.10
N TYR A 96 -10.73 0.09 -9.07
CA TYR A 96 -9.93 -0.86 -8.31
C TYR A 96 -8.48 -0.90 -8.79
N ILE A 97 -7.53 -0.80 -7.86
CA ILE A 97 -6.09 -0.85 -8.16
C ILE A 97 -5.36 -2.02 -7.50
N GLY A 98 -6.03 -2.75 -6.60
CA GLY A 98 -5.43 -3.90 -5.92
C GLY A 98 -6.03 -4.15 -4.55
N ASN A 99 -5.55 -5.22 -3.92
CA ASN A 99 -5.91 -5.59 -2.55
C ASN A 99 -4.74 -6.22 -1.81
N LEU A 100 -4.82 -6.16 -0.48
CA LEU A 100 -4.03 -6.99 0.43
C LEU A 100 -4.96 -8.03 1.05
N GLY A 101 -4.75 -9.31 0.73
CA GLY A 101 -5.60 -10.41 1.19
C GLY A 101 -5.12 -11.75 0.62
N GLY A 102 -5.93 -12.80 0.78
CA GLY A 102 -5.58 -14.16 0.32
C GLY A 102 -5.37 -14.27 -1.20
N HIS A 103 -6.07 -13.45 -1.98
CA HIS A 103 -5.89 -13.32 -3.43
C HIS A 103 -5.37 -11.93 -3.78
N PHE A 104 -4.22 -11.59 -3.20
CA PHE A 104 -3.64 -10.27 -3.36
C PHE A 104 -3.41 -9.90 -4.83
N GLU A 105 -3.63 -8.63 -5.10
CA GLU A 105 -3.28 -7.99 -6.37
C GLU A 105 -2.61 -6.65 -6.05
N ALA A 106 -1.42 -6.43 -6.58
CA ALA A 106 -0.53 -5.36 -6.14
C ALA A 106 0.25 -4.71 -7.30
N TRP A 107 1.12 -3.76 -6.96
CA TRP A 107 2.05 -3.07 -7.86
C TRP A 107 1.39 -2.36 -9.05
N PHE A 108 0.28 -1.68 -8.77
CA PHE A 108 -0.33 -0.78 -9.74
C PHE A 108 0.51 0.49 -9.94
N LEU A 109 0.89 1.18 -8.87
CA LEU A 109 1.59 2.46 -8.96
C LEU A 109 3.06 2.27 -9.28
N THR A 110 3.59 3.15 -10.14
CA THR A 110 5.02 3.39 -10.24
C THR A 110 5.50 4.20 -9.04
N TRP A 111 6.79 4.09 -8.71
CA TRP A 111 7.40 4.90 -7.66
C TRP A 111 7.17 6.42 -7.85
N ASN A 112 7.30 6.93 -9.08
CA ASN A 112 7.12 8.35 -9.39
C ASN A 112 5.67 8.84 -9.19
N GLU A 113 4.69 7.99 -9.51
CA GLU A 113 3.27 8.28 -9.26
C GLU A 113 3.00 8.34 -7.75
N LEU A 114 3.51 7.38 -6.96
CA LEU A 114 3.40 7.43 -5.50
C LEU A 114 4.03 8.70 -4.92
N LEU A 115 5.24 9.08 -5.40
CA LEU A 115 5.90 10.30 -4.96
C LEU A 115 5.12 11.58 -5.26
N ALA A 116 4.24 11.58 -6.27
CA ALA A 116 3.37 12.72 -6.53
C ALA A 116 2.32 12.93 -5.41
N PHE A 117 2.05 11.88 -4.62
CA PHE A 117 1.16 11.92 -3.46
C PHE A 117 1.89 12.11 -2.13
N GLN A 118 3.23 12.20 -2.13
CA GLN A 118 4.02 12.32 -0.90
C GLN A 118 3.71 13.59 -0.09
N LYS A 119 3.14 14.63 -0.70
CA LYS A 119 2.68 15.85 -0.01
C LYS A 119 1.58 15.60 1.03
N PHE A 120 1.04 14.38 1.10
CA PHE A 120 0.06 13.95 2.07
C PHE A 120 0.67 12.89 3.01
N ASP A 121 0.99 13.28 4.24
CA ASP A 121 1.93 12.57 5.13
C ASP A 121 1.67 11.05 5.28
N TYR A 122 0.42 10.66 5.56
CA TYR A 122 0.06 9.26 5.79
C TYR A 122 -0.45 8.55 4.54
N ILE A 123 -0.89 9.29 3.52
CA ILE A 123 -1.37 8.71 2.25
C ILE A 123 -0.23 7.98 1.54
N PHE A 124 0.98 8.53 1.59
CA PHE A 124 2.16 7.85 1.07
C PHE A 124 2.30 6.43 1.63
N LEU A 125 2.25 6.27 2.95
CA LEU A 125 2.35 4.96 3.60
C LEU A 125 1.13 4.07 3.31
N LEU A 126 -0.06 4.66 3.22
CA LEU A 126 -1.27 3.93 2.87
C LEU A 126 -1.20 3.35 1.44
N LEU A 127 -0.70 4.09 0.45
CA LEU A 127 -0.63 3.62 -0.95
C LEU A 127 0.66 2.85 -1.28
N LEU A 128 1.64 2.85 -0.38
CA LEU A 128 2.91 2.14 -0.53
C LEU A 128 2.79 0.66 -0.96
N PRO A 129 1.89 -0.18 -0.40
CA PRO A 129 1.81 -1.58 -0.80
C PRO A 129 1.31 -1.78 -2.24
N MET A 130 0.66 -0.78 -2.83
CA MET A 130 0.20 -0.82 -4.22
C MET A 130 1.29 -0.34 -5.20
N THR A 131 2.50 -0.04 -4.72
CA THR A 131 3.57 0.54 -5.53
C THR A 131 4.64 -0.48 -5.85
N ALA A 132 5.12 -0.50 -7.09
CA ALA A 132 6.35 -1.21 -7.43
C ALA A 132 7.55 -0.28 -7.53
N ILE A 133 8.69 -0.81 -7.08
CA ILE A 133 9.98 -0.14 -7.07
C ILE A 133 10.89 -0.87 -8.05
N GLU A 134 11.44 -0.16 -9.01
CA GLU A 134 12.46 -0.73 -9.88
C GLU A 134 13.81 -0.75 -9.17
N LYS A 135 14.68 -1.72 -9.49
CA LYS A 135 15.97 -1.90 -8.79
C LYS A 135 16.80 -0.62 -8.65
N HIS A 136 16.80 0.22 -9.68
CA HIS A 136 17.55 1.48 -9.69
C HIS A 136 16.98 2.56 -8.74
N GLN A 137 15.75 2.40 -8.25
CA GLN A 137 15.04 3.31 -7.34
C GLN A 137 15.20 2.92 -5.87
N THR A 138 15.73 1.72 -5.57
CA THR A 138 15.77 1.13 -4.23
C THR A 138 16.43 2.05 -3.19
N ASP A 139 17.55 2.69 -3.52
CA ASP A 139 18.27 3.55 -2.58
C ASP A 139 17.49 4.82 -2.21
N GLU A 140 16.81 5.43 -3.19
CA GLU A 140 15.95 6.59 -2.95
C GLU A 140 14.71 6.17 -2.14
N ALA A 141 14.07 5.07 -2.55
CA ALA A 141 12.91 4.53 -1.87
C ALA A 141 13.20 4.17 -0.41
N LYS A 142 14.38 3.59 -0.12
CA LYS A 142 14.85 3.33 1.24
C LYS A 142 14.82 4.62 2.07
N GLN A 143 15.43 5.70 1.59
CA GLN A 143 15.52 6.95 2.35
C GLN A 143 14.13 7.56 2.62
N ILE A 144 13.25 7.51 1.63
CA ILE A 144 11.90 8.07 1.75
C ILE A 144 11.02 7.23 2.68
N ILE A 145 11.00 5.91 2.52
CA ILE A 145 10.24 5.01 3.40
C ILE A 145 10.73 5.16 4.85
N GLN A 146 12.04 5.19 5.09
CA GLN A 146 12.59 5.43 6.43
C GLN A 146 12.11 6.74 7.04
N LYS A 147 12.03 7.82 6.25
CA LYS A 147 11.52 9.12 6.72
C LYS A 147 10.07 9.01 7.20
N HIS A 148 9.21 8.30 6.47
CA HIS A 148 7.82 8.11 6.88
C HIS A 148 7.69 7.17 8.08
N LEU A 149 8.44 6.07 8.13
CA LEU A 149 8.44 5.14 9.28
C LEU A 149 8.92 5.81 10.58
N LYS A 150 9.83 6.78 10.51
CA LYS A 150 10.27 7.58 11.68
C LYS A 150 9.15 8.34 12.38
N THR A 151 8.01 8.53 11.72
CA THR A 151 6.86 9.23 12.31
C THR A 151 5.97 8.30 13.16
N ILE A 152 6.18 6.98 13.05
CA ILE A 152 5.40 5.98 13.77
C ILE A 152 6.11 5.66 15.09
N PRO A 153 5.47 5.88 16.25
CA PRO A 153 6.11 5.61 17.53
C PRO A 153 6.54 4.15 17.65
N LYS A 154 7.71 3.91 18.25
CA LYS A 154 8.39 2.63 18.48
C LYS A 154 9.16 2.04 17.29
N PHE A 155 8.98 2.56 16.08
CA PHE A 155 9.69 2.02 14.92
C PHE A 155 11.18 2.41 14.93
N GLU A 156 11.58 3.43 15.68
CA GLU A 156 12.86 4.16 15.57
C GLU A 156 14.10 3.27 15.61
N ASN A 157 14.09 2.23 16.45
CA ASN A 157 15.23 1.34 16.63
C ASN A 157 15.39 0.28 15.52
N HIS A 158 14.33 0.02 14.76
CA HIS A 158 14.27 -1.07 13.77
C HIS A 158 13.93 -0.58 12.35
N ILE A 159 13.94 0.74 12.13
CA ILE A 159 13.56 1.37 10.86
C ILE A 159 14.32 0.81 9.67
N GLU A 160 15.63 0.62 9.81
CA GLU A 160 16.44 0.10 8.70
C GLU A 160 16.02 -1.32 8.31
N TYR A 161 15.83 -2.17 9.31
CA TYR A 161 15.42 -3.55 9.11
C TYR A 161 14.01 -3.66 8.50
N ILE A 162 13.02 -2.96 9.08
CA ILE A 162 11.64 -2.97 8.57
C ILE A 162 11.57 -2.35 7.16
N THR A 163 12.34 -1.29 6.88
CA THR A 163 12.39 -0.73 5.53
C THR A 163 12.92 -1.73 4.52
N GLN A 164 13.97 -2.48 4.88
CA GLN A 164 14.51 -3.52 3.99
C GLN A 164 13.45 -4.59 3.71
N CYS A 165 12.73 -5.03 4.74
CA CYS A 165 11.64 -6.00 4.59
C CYS A 165 10.54 -5.49 3.65
N ILE A 166 10.14 -4.23 3.79
CA ILE A 166 9.16 -3.59 2.89
C ILE A 166 9.70 -3.55 1.46
N LEU A 167 10.94 -3.09 1.25
CA LEU A 167 11.55 -3.00 -0.08
C LEU A 167 11.62 -4.35 -0.79
N ASN A 168 11.94 -5.42 -0.06
CA ASN A 168 11.97 -6.78 -0.62
C ASN A 168 10.62 -7.19 -1.23
N GLY A 169 9.49 -6.72 -0.65
CA GLY A 169 8.14 -6.99 -1.17
C GLY A 169 7.64 -6.04 -2.26
N LEU A 170 8.30 -4.89 -2.46
CA LEU A 170 7.91 -3.89 -3.46
C LEU A 170 8.82 -3.88 -4.69
N THR A 171 10.03 -4.43 -4.57
CA THR A 171 11.00 -4.42 -5.65
C THR A 171 10.62 -5.44 -6.73
N ILE A 172 10.46 -4.97 -7.96
CA ILE A 172 10.07 -5.81 -9.10
C ILE A 172 11.28 -6.19 -9.96
N GLU A 173 11.22 -7.37 -10.59
CA GLU A 173 12.32 -7.88 -11.42
C GLU A 173 12.41 -7.20 -12.78
N GLU A 174 11.26 -7.02 -13.44
CA GLU A 174 11.13 -6.38 -14.74
C GLU A 174 10.53 -4.99 -14.58
N PRO A 175 11.11 -3.96 -15.22
CA PRO A 175 10.64 -2.59 -15.09
C PRO A 175 9.24 -2.39 -15.71
N PHE A 176 8.64 -1.26 -15.40
CA PHE A 176 7.47 -0.80 -16.14
C PHE A 176 7.86 -0.45 -17.58
N PHE A 177 6.91 -0.58 -18.51
CA PHE A 177 7.09 -0.19 -19.90
C PHE A 177 5.81 0.42 -20.47
N VAL A 178 5.94 1.14 -21.58
CA VAL A 178 4.80 1.75 -22.27
C VAL A 178 4.30 0.80 -23.35
N GLN A 179 3.02 0.47 -23.29
CA GLN A 179 2.31 -0.28 -24.30
C GLN A 179 1.38 0.64 -25.10
N ASN A 180 1.40 0.52 -26.42
CA ASN A 180 0.57 1.33 -27.31
C ASN A 180 -0.91 1.21 -26.91
N GLU A 181 -1.61 2.35 -26.93
CA GLU A 181 -3.04 2.50 -26.59
C GLU A 181 -3.40 2.23 -25.12
N ILE A 182 -2.50 1.63 -24.32
CA ILE A 182 -2.73 1.33 -22.89
C ILE A 182 -2.03 2.32 -21.96
N GLY A 183 -0.79 2.71 -22.28
CA GLY A 183 0.05 3.50 -21.40
C GLY A 183 1.03 2.63 -20.60
N ILE A 184 1.31 2.99 -19.36
CA ILE A 184 2.29 2.30 -18.50
C ILE A 184 1.71 0.98 -18.00
N VAL A 185 2.46 -0.11 -18.19
CA VAL A 185 2.12 -1.48 -17.76
C VAL A 185 3.35 -2.19 -17.18
N ASN A 186 3.17 -3.39 -16.63
CA ASN A 186 4.26 -4.27 -16.23
C ASN A 186 3.89 -5.74 -16.46
N ASN A 187 4.86 -6.65 -16.36
CA ASN A 187 4.64 -8.10 -16.51
C ASN A 187 4.55 -8.84 -15.17
N GLN A 188 4.43 -8.12 -14.06
CA GLN A 188 4.47 -8.74 -12.75
C GLN A 188 3.24 -9.62 -12.52
N ASN A 189 3.45 -10.76 -11.88
CA ASN A 189 2.33 -11.58 -11.42
C ASN A 189 1.55 -10.82 -10.35
N HIS A 190 0.24 -11.04 -10.28
CA HIS A 190 -0.66 -10.35 -9.35
C HIS A 190 -0.79 -8.83 -9.60
N SER A 191 -0.20 -8.30 -10.68
CA SER A 191 -0.35 -6.89 -11.02
C SER A 191 -1.59 -6.61 -11.84
N VAL A 192 -2.43 -5.69 -11.37
CA VAL A 192 -3.58 -5.16 -12.13
C VAL A 192 -3.10 -4.48 -13.43
N ARG A 193 -1.88 -3.90 -13.44
CA ARG A 193 -1.25 -3.33 -14.64
C ARG A 193 -0.66 -4.36 -15.60
N ASN A 194 -0.68 -5.66 -15.27
CA ASN A 194 -0.33 -6.73 -16.19
C ASN A 194 -1.55 -7.14 -17.03
N THR A 195 -1.85 -6.30 -18.03
CA THR A 195 -3.04 -6.47 -18.88
C THR A 195 -2.99 -7.68 -19.80
N GLU A 196 -1.81 -8.26 -20.05
CA GLU A 196 -1.68 -9.52 -20.80
C GLU A 196 -2.16 -10.71 -19.97
N LYS A 197 -1.75 -10.76 -18.70
CA LYS A 197 -2.15 -11.83 -17.77
C LYS A 197 -3.57 -11.62 -17.22
N TYR A 198 -3.97 -10.38 -17.01
CA TYR A 198 -5.26 -9.99 -16.44
C TYR A 198 -6.02 -9.02 -17.36
N PRO A 199 -6.49 -9.49 -18.55
CA PRO A 199 -7.11 -8.63 -19.56
C PRO A 199 -8.41 -7.95 -19.10
N ARG A 200 -9.04 -8.46 -18.03
CA ARG A 200 -10.24 -7.85 -17.44
C ARG A 200 -10.01 -6.43 -16.93
N TYR A 201 -8.79 -6.08 -16.54
CA TYR A 201 -8.43 -4.77 -16.00
C TYR A 201 -8.01 -3.77 -17.08
N LYS A 202 -8.01 -4.15 -18.37
CA LYS A 202 -7.40 -3.34 -19.43
C LYS A 202 -8.01 -1.93 -19.53
N GLU A 203 -9.33 -1.81 -19.50
CA GLU A 203 -10.01 -0.50 -19.62
C GLU A 203 -9.74 0.39 -18.40
N ASP A 204 -9.80 -0.19 -17.19
CA ASP A 204 -9.47 0.48 -15.94
C ASP A 204 -8.03 1.01 -15.93
N VAL A 205 -7.07 0.19 -16.42
CA VAL A 205 -5.67 0.58 -16.58
C VAL A 205 -5.50 1.72 -17.59
N ILE A 206 -6.20 1.67 -18.73
CA ILE A 206 -6.19 2.75 -19.73
C ILE A 206 -6.68 4.07 -19.11
N GLU A 207 -7.77 4.01 -18.36
CA GLU A 207 -8.37 5.20 -17.74
C GLU A 207 -7.45 5.80 -16.67
N LEU A 208 -6.97 4.98 -15.74
CA LEU A 208 -6.07 5.43 -14.68
C LEU A 208 -4.73 5.92 -15.20
N ASN A 209 -4.16 5.31 -16.25
CA ASN A 209 -2.91 5.80 -16.86
C ASN A 209 -3.07 7.23 -17.37
N LYS A 210 -4.20 7.56 -18.01
CA LYS A 210 -4.49 8.93 -18.48
C LYS A 210 -4.61 9.93 -17.33
N ILE A 211 -5.17 9.49 -16.20
CA ILE A 211 -5.35 10.31 -15.01
C ILE A 211 -4.00 10.57 -14.35
N LEU A 212 -3.22 9.50 -14.12
CA LEU A 212 -1.93 9.55 -13.41
C LEU A 212 -0.84 10.28 -14.20
N GLN A 213 -0.82 10.14 -15.53
CA GLN A 213 0.11 10.87 -16.40
C GLN A 213 0.07 12.39 -16.14
N LYS A 214 -1.14 12.96 -16.02
CA LYS A 214 -1.34 14.40 -15.77
C LYS A 214 -0.71 14.84 -14.45
N ILE A 215 -0.72 13.99 -13.44
CA ILE A 215 -0.19 14.31 -12.10
C ILE A 215 1.34 14.32 -12.11
N THR A 216 1.96 13.42 -12.87
CA THR A 216 3.42 13.35 -12.97
C THR A 216 4.02 14.44 -13.86
N GLU A 217 3.24 15.00 -14.79
CA GLU A 217 3.65 16.11 -15.69
C GLU A 217 3.51 17.50 -15.05
N GLU A 218 2.74 17.65 -13.96
CA GLU A 218 2.55 18.90 -13.20
C GLU A 218 3.70 19.24 -12.22
N LYS A 219 4.84 18.51 -12.28
CA LYS A 219 6.06 18.76 -11.49
C LYS A 219 7.07 19.64 -12.25
#